data_AF-A0A101W591-F1
#
_entry.id   AF-A0A101W591-F1
#
_cell.length_a   1.000
_cell.length_b   1.000
_cell.length_c   1.000
_cell.angle_alpha   90.00
_cell.angle_beta   90.00
_cell.angle_gamma   90.00
#
_symmetry.space_group_name_H-M   'P 1'
#
loop_
_entity.id
_entity.type
_entity.pdbx_description
1 polymer ?
#
loop_
_entity_poly.entity_id
_entity_poly.type
_entity_poly.pdbx_seq_one_letter_code
_entity_poly.pdbx_strand_id
1 'polypeptide(L)'
;MATIRAKVINENICSMTALDWNEDYIVYTVPIRLNGEETNLRMSYYHDSASYEIHGAWDGIDEESGMSSKEVHKLKAGDTIEFQFVAADLDTEEVYAFEFGGFTVEDSVMVEEATLFDAIYYYEYEIIDIFGRTYTSDFAIMVSQNGEITIETEN
;
A
#
# COMPACT_ATOMS: atom_id res chain seq x y z
N MET A 1 14.93 18.60 -1.02
CA MET A 1 13.50 18.69 -0.69
C MET A 1 12.97 17.26 -0.71
N ALA A 2 12.47 16.74 0.41
CA ALA A 2 11.87 15.41 0.42
C ALA A 2 10.61 15.44 -0.44
N THR A 3 10.47 14.48 -1.36
CA THR A 3 9.28 14.37 -2.22
C THR A 3 8.50 13.16 -1.76
N ILE A 4 7.24 13.34 -1.38
CA ILE A 4 6.33 12.22 -1.12
C ILE A 4 5.75 11.79 -2.47
N ARG A 5 5.78 10.49 -2.74
CA ARG A 5 5.32 9.89 -4.00
C ARG A 5 4.25 8.85 -3.69
N ALA A 6 3.21 8.79 -4.52
CA ALA A 6 2.28 7.68 -4.51
C ALA A 6 2.94 6.45 -5.14
N LYS A 7 2.58 5.26 -4.67
CA LYS A 7 2.92 4.02 -5.37
C LYS A 7 1.78 3.67 -6.32
N VAL A 8 2.14 3.31 -7.54
CA VAL A 8 1.19 2.90 -8.57
C VAL A 8 1.60 1.56 -9.17
N ILE A 9 0.61 0.75 -9.54
CA ILE A 9 0.80 -0.52 -10.23
C ILE A 9 -0.06 -0.46 -11.49
N ASN A 10 0.55 -0.59 -12.66
CA ASN A 10 -0.08 -0.35 -13.96
C ASN A 10 -0.93 0.94 -13.93
N GLU A 11 -0.30 2.06 -13.52
CA GLU A 11 -0.91 3.40 -13.43
C GLU A 11 -2.06 3.56 -12.41
N ASN A 12 -2.41 2.51 -11.66
CA ASN A 12 -3.45 2.55 -10.63
C ASN A 12 -2.81 2.75 -9.24
N ILE A 13 -3.38 3.65 -8.43
CA ILE A 13 -2.93 3.84 -7.04
C ILE A 13 -3.20 2.58 -6.22
N CYS A 14 -2.30 2.28 -5.28
CA CYS A 14 -2.46 1.16 -4.36
C CYS A 14 -2.01 1.50 -2.94
N SER A 15 -2.54 0.78 -1.96
CA SER A 15 -2.06 0.83 -0.56
C SER A 15 -0.94 -0.18 -0.37
N MET A 16 0.31 0.29 -0.37
CA MET A 16 1.49 -0.57 -0.25
C MET A 16 2.11 -0.48 1.14
N THR A 17 2.27 -1.62 1.79
CA THR A 17 2.84 -1.72 3.14
C THR A 17 4.13 -2.52 3.12
N ALA A 18 5.18 -1.99 3.76
CA ALA A 18 6.42 -2.73 3.96
C ALA A 18 6.22 -3.80 5.05
N LEU A 19 6.54 -5.05 4.74
CA LEU A 19 6.47 -6.17 5.68
C LEU A 19 7.81 -6.48 6.32
N ASP A 20 8.88 -6.32 5.57
CA ASP A 20 10.25 -6.62 6.01
C ASP A 20 11.24 -5.78 5.19
N TRP A 21 12.40 -5.47 5.75
CA TRP A 21 13.44 -4.71 5.08
C TRP A 21 14.83 -5.08 5.58
N ASN A 22 15.79 -5.06 4.67
CA ASN A 22 17.21 -5.21 4.98
C ASN A 22 18.05 -4.32 4.05
N GLU A 23 19.36 -4.52 4.06
CA GLU A 23 20.31 -3.74 3.26
C GLU A 23 20.21 -4.02 1.75
N ASP A 24 19.63 -5.14 1.34
CA ASP A 24 19.55 -5.59 -0.05
C ASP A 24 18.19 -5.26 -0.67
N TYR A 25 17.09 -5.44 0.07
CA TYR A 25 15.74 -5.24 -0.43
C TYR A 25 14.70 -4.89 0.67
N ILE A 26 13.54 -4.42 0.22
CA ILE A 26 12.31 -4.27 1.03
C ILE A 26 11.24 -5.19 0.45
N VAL A 27 10.55 -5.94 1.31
CA VAL A 27 9.38 -6.74 0.93
C VAL A 27 8.11 -5.94 1.17
N TYR A 28 7.29 -5.81 0.14
CA TYR A 28 6.02 -5.12 0.18
C TYR A 28 4.84 -6.07 -0.01
N THR A 29 3.69 -5.65 0.53
CA THR A 29 2.39 -6.27 0.31
C THR A 29 1.37 -5.22 -0.11
N VAL A 30 0.43 -5.62 -0.95
CA VAL A 30 -0.71 -4.81 -1.37
C VAL A 30 -1.98 -5.66 -1.29
N PRO A 31 -2.98 -5.27 -0.49
CA PRO A 31 -4.24 -6.02 -0.42
C PRO A 31 -5.02 -5.82 -1.72
N ILE A 32 -5.49 -6.93 -2.30
CA ILE A 32 -6.18 -6.96 -3.59
C ILE A 32 -7.31 -7.99 -3.59
N ARG A 33 -8.23 -7.87 -4.54
CA ARG A 33 -8.98 -9.02 -5.06
C ARG A 33 -8.33 -9.51 -6.33
N LEU A 34 -7.91 -10.77 -6.34
CA LEU A 34 -7.46 -11.47 -7.54
C LEU A 34 -8.61 -12.34 -8.05
N ASN A 35 -9.13 -12.03 -9.24
CA ASN A 35 -10.28 -12.74 -9.83
C ASN A 35 -11.51 -12.80 -8.90
N GLY A 36 -11.72 -11.77 -8.07
CA GLY A 36 -12.82 -11.66 -7.12
C GLY A 36 -12.55 -12.25 -5.73
N GLU A 37 -11.43 -12.95 -5.53
CA GLU A 37 -11.02 -13.52 -4.24
C GLU A 37 -10.00 -12.61 -3.53
N GLU A 38 -10.21 -12.38 -2.23
CA GLU A 38 -9.33 -11.53 -1.43
C GLU A 38 -7.99 -12.21 -1.18
N THR A 39 -6.90 -11.48 -1.44
CA THR A 39 -5.53 -11.95 -1.26
C THR A 39 -4.57 -10.75 -1.15
N ASN A 40 -3.27 -11.01 -1.11
CA ASN A 40 -2.25 -9.96 -1.11
C ASN A 40 -1.26 -10.14 -2.24
N LEU A 41 -1.03 -9.09 -3.02
CA LEU A 41 0.05 -9.05 -3.99
C LEU A 41 1.38 -8.77 -3.29
N ARG A 42 2.36 -9.65 -3.47
CA ARG A 42 3.72 -9.50 -2.92
C ARG A 42 4.72 -9.08 -3.98
N MET A 43 5.65 -8.22 -3.56
CA MET A 43 6.78 -7.78 -4.37
C MET A 43 7.97 -7.41 -3.49
N SER A 44 9.16 -7.40 -4.10
CA SER A 44 10.36 -6.85 -3.49
C SER A 44 10.81 -5.60 -4.23
N TYR A 45 11.32 -4.62 -3.50
CA TYR A 45 12.11 -3.52 -4.05
C TYR A 45 13.58 -3.79 -3.75
N TYR A 46 14.40 -3.90 -4.79
CA TYR A 46 15.84 -4.13 -4.68
C TYR A 46 16.61 -2.80 -4.73
N HIS A 47 17.47 -2.57 -3.75
CA HIS A 47 18.17 -1.28 -3.59
C HIS A 47 19.28 -1.07 -4.64
N ASP A 48 19.93 -2.15 -5.07
CA ASP A 48 21.06 -2.12 -6.01
C ASP A 48 20.63 -1.74 -7.43
N SER A 49 19.48 -2.24 -7.88
CA SER A 49 18.89 -1.98 -9.19
C SER A 49 17.84 -0.88 -9.17
N ALA A 50 17.40 -0.44 -7.98
CA ALA A 50 16.28 0.47 -7.78
C ALA A 50 15.01 0.01 -8.54
N SER A 51 14.69 -1.27 -8.45
CA SER A 51 13.59 -1.89 -9.21
C SER A 51 12.69 -2.76 -8.36
N TYR A 52 11.44 -2.84 -8.79
CA TYR A 52 10.45 -3.75 -8.22
C TYR A 52 10.43 -5.10 -8.94
N GLU A 53 10.25 -6.18 -8.19
CA GLU A 53 9.96 -7.51 -8.69
C GLU A 53 8.68 -8.04 -8.04
N ILE A 54 7.66 -8.32 -8.85
CA ILE A 54 6.42 -8.93 -8.37
C ILE A 54 6.58 -10.44 -8.27
N HIS A 55 6.28 -10.98 -7.09
CA HIS A 55 6.36 -12.42 -6.81
C HIS A 55 5.05 -13.13 -7.18
N GLY A 56 3.91 -12.46 -6.97
CA GLY A 56 2.56 -12.99 -7.18
C GLY A 56 1.65 -12.73 -5.98
N ALA A 57 0.44 -13.30 -6.04
CA ALA A 57 -0.50 -13.27 -4.93
C ALA A 57 -0.14 -14.30 -3.85
N TRP A 58 -0.38 -13.95 -2.59
CA TRP A 58 -0.03 -14.73 -1.43
C TRP A 58 -1.02 -14.46 -0.29
N ASP A 59 -1.64 -15.53 0.22
CA ASP A 59 -2.83 -15.42 1.09
C ASP A 59 -2.53 -15.13 2.56
N GLY A 60 -1.35 -14.66 2.93
CA GLY A 60 -1.14 -14.27 4.31
C GLY A 60 -0.73 -15.43 5.23
N ILE A 61 -0.90 -15.14 6.51
CA ILE A 61 -0.96 -16.13 7.57
C ILE A 61 -2.44 -16.41 7.79
N ASP A 62 -2.83 -17.67 7.73
CA ASP A 62 -4.20 -18.09 8.03
C ASP A 62 -4.54 -17.72 9.49
N GLU A 63 -5.63 -16.96 9.67
CA GLU A 63 -5.98 -16.40 10.97
C GLU A 63 -6.37 -17.46 12.01
N GLU A 64 -6.94 -18.58 11.58
CA GLU A 64 -7.40 -19.65 12.48
C GLU A 64 -6.26 -20.59 12.90
N SER A 65 -5.42 -21.00 11.97
CA SER A 65 -4.33 -21.96 12.19
C SER A 65 -2.99 -21.31 12.51
N GLY A 66 -2.82 -20.01 12.22
CA GLY A 66 -1.55 -19.29 12.32
C GLY A 66 -0.52 -19.77 11.29
N MET A 67 -0.93 -20.54 10.29
CA MET A 67 -0.04 -21.08 9.27
C MET A 67 0.18 -20.06 8.15
N SER A 68 1.44 -19.74 7.91
CA SER A 68 1.86 -18.99 6.73
C SER A 68 1.49 -19.75 5.45
N SER A 69 0.85 -19.08 4.50
CA SER A 69 0.53 -19.66 3.20
C SER A 69 1.83 -20.11 2.52
N LYS A 70 1.82 -21.35 2.03
CA LYS A 70 2.99 -21.96 1.38
C LYS A 70 3.04 -21.68 -0.11
N GLU A 71 1.94 -21.23 -0.69
CA GLU A 71 1.79 -21.07 -2.14
C GLU A 71 1.79 -19.59 -2.51
N VAL A 72 2.60 -19.26 -3.52
CA VAL A 72 2.56 -17.97 -4.20
C VAL A 72 1.93 -18.21 -5.56
N HIS A 73 0.78 -17.58 -5.79
CA HIS A 73 0.05 -17.65 -7.04
C HIS A 73 0.62 -16.62 -8.02
N LYS A 74 1.39 -17.09 -9.00
CA LYS A 74 1.92 -16.22 -10.06
C LYS A 74 0.76 -15.66 -10.89
N LEU A 75 0.83 -14.36 -11.14
CA LEU A 75 -0.09 -13.68 -12.05
C LEU A 75 0.06 -14.20 -13.48
N LYS A 76 -1.05 -14.28 -14.20
CA LYS A 76 -1.10 -14.67 -15.62
C LYS A 76 -2.01 -13.73 -16.39
N ALA A 77 -1.80 -13.68 -17.71
CA ALA A 77 -2.65 -12.94 -18.62
C ALA A 77 -4.13 -13.34 -18.45
N GLY A 78 -5.00 -12.35 -18.31
CA GLY A 78 -6.44 -12.50 -18.05
C GLY A 78 -6.85 -12.47 -16.58
N ASP A 79 -5.91 -12.50 -15.62
CA ASP A 79 -6.24 -12.27 -14.22
C ASP A 79 -6.73 -10.84 -14.00
N THR A 80 -7.78 -10.65 -13.22
CA THR A 80 -8.29 -9.32 -12.82
C THR A 80 -7.83 -8.97 -11.42
N ILE A 81 -7.29 -7.77 -11.25
CA ILE A 81 -6.84 -7.24 -9.97
C ILE A 81 -7.67 -6.00 -9.63
N GLU A 82 -8.25 -5.98 -8.43
CA GLU A 82 -8.91 -4.81 -7.85
C GLU A 82 -8.19 -4.45 -6.54
N PHE A 83 -7.84 -3.18 -6.35
CA PHE A 83 -7.09 -2.76 -5.16
C PHE A 83 -8.03 -2.51 -3.99
N GLN A 84 -7.62 -2.98 -2.82
CA GLN A 84 -8.33 -2.76 -1.57
C GLN A 84 -7.66 -1.66 -0.75
N PHE A 85 -8.49 -0.84 -0.13
CA PHE A 85 -8.08 0.25 0.75
C PHE A 85 -8.82 0.15 2.06
N VAL A 86 -8.17 0.62 3.12
CA VAL A 86 -8.79 0.81 4.43
C VAL A 86 -8.89 2.32 4.66
N ALA A 87 -10.09 2.76 5.04
CA ALA A 87 -10.35 4.13 5.45
C ALA A 87 -10.96 4.15 6.85
N ALA A 88 -10.78 5.27 7.54
CA ALA A 88 -11.46 5.57 8.78
C ALA A 88 -12.31 6.83 8.61
N ASP A 89 -13.52 6.81 9.14
CA ASP A 89 -14.32 8.03 9.30
C ASP A 89 -13.68 8.91 10.38
N LEU A 90 -13.41 10.18 10.05
CA LEU A 90 -12.71 11.09 10.96
C LEU A 90 -13.54 11.52 12.17
N ASP A 91 -14.87 11.43 12.09
CA ASP A 91 -15.77 11.83 13.18
C ASP A 91 -16.11 10.64 14.08
N THR A 92 -16.33 9.45 13.50
CA THR A 92 -16.77 8.26 14.24
C THR A 92 -15.66 7.27 14.55
N GLU A 93 -14.47 7.44 13.94
CA GLU A 93 -13.36 6.48 13.97
C GLU A 93 -13.73 5.09 13.41
N GLU A 94 -14.86 4.97 12.70
CA GLU A 94 -15.28 3.72 12.08
C GLU A 94 -14.35 3.36 10.91
N VAL A 95 -13.71 2.20 11.02
CA VAL A 95 -12.82 1.67 9.99
C VAL A 95 -13.59 0.79 9.02
N TYR A 96 -13.46 1.06 7.72
CA TYR A 96 -14.08 0.27 6.66
C TYR A 96 -13.12 0.05 5.50
N ALA A 97 -13.31 -1.09 4.81
CA ALA A 97 -12.58 -1.41 3.60
C ALA A 97 -13.41 -1.03 2.36
N PHE A 98 -12.74 -0.60 1.30
CA PHE A 98 -13.36 -0.33 0.01
C PHE A 98 -12.42 -0.64 -1.15
N GLU A 99 -12.99 -0.82 -2.33
CA GLU A 99 -12.26 -1.10 -3.57
C GLU A 99 -12.13 0.16 -4.41
N PHE A 100 -10.95 0.39 -4.97
CA PHE A 100 -10.73 1.53 -5.86
C PHE A 100 -9.65 1.25 -6.90
N GLY A 101 -10.03 1.32 -8.17
CA GLY A 101 -9.11 1.04 -9.28
C GLY A 101 -8.76 -0.44 -9.41
N GLY A 102 -8.00 -0.75 -10.46
CA GLY A 102 -7.71 -2.13 -10.83
C GLY A 102 -7.40 -2.26 -12.31
N PHE A 103 -6.96 -3.44 -12.70
CA PHE A 103 -6.61 -3.75 -14.08
C PHE A 103 -6.71 -5.25 -14.37
N THR A 104 -6.78 -5.59 -15.66
CA THR A 104 -6.59 -6.97 -16.13
C THR A 104 -5.13 -7.15 -16.54
N VAL A 105 -4.49 -8.20 -16.06
CA VAL A 105 -3.12 -8.54 -16.44
C VAL A 105 -3.10 -8.89 -17.92
N GLU A 106 -2.34 -8.15 -18.72
CA GLU A 106 -2.11 -8.48 -20.14
C GLU A 106 -0.77 -9.20 -20.30
N ASP A 107 0.31 -8.55 -19.85
CA ASP A 107 1.69 -9.05 -19.93
C ASP A 107 2.45 -8.85 -18.60
N SER A 108 3.39 -7.91 -18.54
CA SER A 108 4.15 -7.57 -17.35
C SER A 108 3.36 -6.58 -16.50
N VAL A 109 3.35 -6.82 -15.20
CA VAL A 109 2.82 -5.85 -14.24
C VAL A 109 3.96 -4.93 -13.81
N MET A 110 3.77 -3.63 -13.96
CA MET A 110 4.76 -2.60 -13.69
C MET A 110 4.42 -1.89 -12.39
N VAL A 111 5.43 -1.68 -11.54
CA VAL A 111 5.31 -0.91 -10.30
C VAL A 111 6.15 0.34 -10.43
N GLU A 112 5.54 1.48 -10.18
CA GLU A 112 6.17 2.79 -10.36
C GLU A 112 5.82 3.74 -9.21
N GLU A 113 6.54 4.86 -9.18
CA GLU A 113 6.22 5.99 -8.32
C GLU A 113 5.56 7.09 -9.13
N ALA A 114 4.44 7.60 -8.63
CA ALA A 114 3.74 8.76 -9.19
C ALA A 114 3.87 9.97 -8.26
N THR A 115 3.73 11.17 -8.81
CA THR A 115 3.45 12.36 -8.00
C THR A 115 2.14 12.13 -7.23
N LEU A 116 2.06 12.65 -5.99
CA LEU A 116 0.78 12.65 -5.27
C LEU A 116 -0.28 13.37 -6.09
N PHE A 117 -1.50 12.83 -6.03
CA PHE A 117 -2.66 13.45 -6.65
C PHE A 117 -3.01 14.77 -5.94
N ASP A 118 -3.78 15.61 -6.62
CA ASP A 118 -4.30 16.83 -6.02
C ASP A 118 -5.33 16.45 -4.94
N ALA A 119 -4.95 16.61 -3.67
CA ALA A 119 -5.77 16.22 -2.52
C ALA A 119 -5.25 16.85 -1.22
N ILE A 120 -6.10 16.78 -0.19
CA ILE A 120 -5.72 17.03 1.20
C ILE A 120 -5.37 15.69 1.82
N TYR A 121 -4.17 15.59 2.37
CA TYR A 121 -3.64 14.42 3.04
C TYR A 121 -3.47 14.71 4.53
N TYR A 122 -3.99 13.79 5.35
CA TYR A 122 -3.82 13.82 6.80
C TYR A 122 -2.69 12.88 7.17
N TYR A 123 -1.73 13.37 7.95
CA TYR A 123 -0.58 12.60 8.42
C TYR A 123 -0.51 12.63 9.93
N GLU A 124 -0.32 11.48 10.54
CA GLU A 124 -0.05 11.35 11.96
C GLU A 124 1.14 10.41 12.19
N TYR A 125 1.81 10.58 13.32
CA TYR A 125 2.70 9.59 13.88
C TYR A 125 1.96 8.71 14.88
N GLU A 126 2.05 7.41 14.67
CA GLU A 126 1.68 6.39 15.65
C GLU A 126 2.93 5.88 16.37
N ILE A 127 2.88 5.80 17.69
CA ILE A 127 3.93 5.24 18.54
C ILE A 127 3.35 4.07 19.33
N ILE A 128 3.93 2.89 19.12
CA ILE A 128 3.64 1.70 19.92
C ILE A 128 4.76 1.53 20.94
N ASP A 129 4.43 1.63 22.23
CA ASP A 129 5.40 1.45 23.31
C ASP A 129 5.78 -0.02 23.53
N ILE A 130 6.78 -0.27 24.38
CA ILE A 130 7.27 -1.63 24.69
C ILE A 130 6.22 -2.53 25.38
N PHE A 131 5.11 -1.96 25.84
CA PHE A 131 3.98 -2.67 26.44
C PHE A 131 2.83 -2.85 25.44
N GLY A 132 3.00 -2.46 24.18
CA GLY A 132 1.98 -2.55 23.13
C GLY A 132 0.91 -1.47 23.22
N ARG A 133 1.16 -0.34 23.91
CA ARG A 133 0.21 0.77 23.93
C ARG A 133 0.46 1.71 22.76
N THR A 134 -0.62 2.10 22.11
CA THR A 134 -0.61 3.02 20.98
C THR A 134 -0.87 4.45 21.44
N TYR A 135 -0.06 5.38 20.93
CA TYR A 135 -0.25 6.82 21.07
C TYR A 135 -0.15 7.45 19.68
N THR A 136 -1.08 8.33 19.34
CA THR A 136 -1.07 9.09 18.09
C THR A 136 -0.76 10.56 18.35
N SER A 137 -0.33 11.26 17.30
CA SER A 137 -0.17 12.72 17.31
C SER A 137 -1.40 13.37 16.67
N ASP A 138 -1.55 14.69 16.85
CA ASP A 138 -2.52 15.45 16.06
C ASP A 138 -2.17 15.35 14.56
N PHE A 139 -3.19 15.41 13.70
CA PHE A 139 -2.97 15.36 12.25
C PHE A 139 -2.19 16.60 11.76
N ALA A 140 -1.13 16.35 11.00
CA ALA A 140 -0.57 17.31 10.08
C ALA A 140 -1.38 17.29 8.78
N ILE A 141 -1.94 18.44 8.40
CA ILE A 141 -2.71 18.59 7.16
C ILE A 141 -1.77 19.05 6.05
N MET A 142 -1.66 18.25 4.99
CA MET A 142 -0.87 18.56 3.81
C MET A 142 -1.75 18.71 2.58
N VAL A 143 -1.55 19.79 1.84
CA VAL A 143 -2.23 20.03 0.56
C VAL A 143 -1.24 19.73 -0.56
N SER A 144 -1.60 18.76 -1.40
CA SER A 144 -0.94 18.49 -2.67
C SER A 144 -1.72 19.18 -3.78
N GLN A 145 -1.07 20.03 -4.56
CA GLN A 145 -1.68 20.69 -5.71
C GLN A 145 -0.65 20.87 -6.83
N ASN A 146 -0.96 20.39 -8.03
CA ASN A 146 -0.06 20.38 -9.19
C ASN A 146 1.32 19.78 -8.88
N GLY A 147 1.37 18.81 -7.97
CA GLY A 147 2.61 18.15 -7.53
C GLY A 147 3.47 18.95 -6.54
N GLU A 148 3.02 20.12 -6.10
CA GLU A 148 3.62 20.84 -4.97
C GLU A 148 2.91 20.48 -3.66
N ILE A 149 3.68 20.31 -2.59
CA ILE A 149 3.16 19.96 -1.26
C ILE A 149 3.36 21.16 -0.34
N THR A 150 2.28 21.61 0.29
CA THR A 150 2.28 22.61 1.36
C THR A 150 1.68 22.04 2.62
N ILE A 151 2.17 22.47 3.78
CA ILE A 151 1.61 22.07 5.09
C ILE A 151 0.72 23.21 5.57
N GLU A 152 -0.54 22.91 5.90
CA GLU A 152 -1.37 23.86 6.62
C GLU A 152 -0.85 23.93 8.06
N THR A 153 -0.42 25.11 8.45
CA THR A 153 -0.15 25.42 9.85
C THR A 153 -1.40 26.11 10.37
N GLU A 154 -2.04 25.54 11.40
CA GLU A 154 -3.13 26.22 12.08
C GLU A 154 -2.67 27.63 12.53
N ASN A 155 -3.52 28.63 12.32
CA ASN A 155 -3.37 29.97 12.92
C ASN A 155 -3.91 29.99 14.34
#